data_AF-A0A543PXU5-F1
#
_entry.id   AF-A0A543PXU5-F1
#
_cell.length_a   1.000
_cell.length_b   1.000
_cell.length_c   1.000
_cell.angle_alpha   90.00
_cell.angle_beta   90.00
_cell.angle_gamma   90.00
#
_symmetry.space_group_name_H-M   'P 1'
#
loop_
_entity.id
_entity.type
_entity.pdbx_description
1 polymer ?
#
loop_
_entity_poly.entity_id
_entity_poly.type
_entity_poly.pdbx_seq_one_letter_code
_entity_poly.pdbx_strand_id
1 'polypeptide(L)'
;MPVISRPAAFAAGALLAASALVATSASASDTPQGSGNGPRSDLLRAPLQGSILSDPPLFGLTRGGLPWVISEGTARLRANGDLSVDVQGLIVPSRGNNPLGTLSATVVCNGKDLLMTGPVPFSSAGDATIETRLSLPDRCLAPVVLLNPLSNAGAYIAATGR
;
A
#
# COMPACT_ATOMS: atom_id res chain seq x y z
N MET A 1 68.89 28.39 -13.49
CA MET A 1 69.99 27.41 -13.56
C MET A 1 69.41 26.09 -14.07
N PRO A 2 69.68 25.66 -15.32
CA PRO A 2 69.36 24.32 -15.81
C PRO A 2 70.59 23.40 -15.75
N VAL A 3 70.42 22.13 -15.38
CA VAL A 3 71.53 21.14 -15.28
C VAL A 3 71.16 19.78 -15.92
N ILE A 4 72.18 19.14 -16.49
CA ILE A 4 72.22 17.94 -17.36
C ILE A 4 73.07 16.87 -16.60
N SER A 5 72.88 15.54 -16.65
CA SER A 5 72.17 14.63 -17.57
C SER A 5 71.66 13.33 -16.90
N ARG A 6 70.87 12.54 -17.66
CA ARG A 6 70.97 11.07 -17.89
C ARG A 6 72.23 10.37 -17.30
N PRO A 7 72.15 9.09 -16.83
CA PRO A 7 71.87 7.95 -17.71
C PRO A 7 71.07 6.75 -17.09
N ALA A 8 70.98 5.66 -17.85
CA ALA A 8 70.16 4.46 -17.60
C ALA A 8 70.94 3.29 -16.95
N ALA A 9 70.22 2.30 -16.39
CA ALA A 9 70.30 0.88 -16.85
C ALA A 9 69.45 -0.10 -16.00
N PHE A 10 68.95 -1.11 -16.72
CA PHE A 10 68.33 -2.38 -16.32
C PHE A 10 68.67 -3.02 -14.95
N ALA A 11 67.63 -3.55 -14.29
CA ALA A 11 67.66 -4.88 -13.65
C ALA A 11 66.24 -5.49 -13.65
N ALA A 12 66.13 -6.81 -13.80
CA ALA A 12 64.85 -7.51 -13.93
C ALA A 12 64.24 -7.93 -12.58
N GLY A 13 62.91 -8.03 -12.54
CA GLY A 13 62.16 -8.53 -11.38
C GLY A 13 60.82 -9.12 -11.81
N ALA A 14 60.83 -10.34 -12.33
CA ALA A 14 59.62 -11.07 -12.65
C ALA A 14 59.07 -11.75 -11.39
N LEU A 15 57.86 -11.38 -10.97
CA LEU A 15 57.08 -12.17 -10.01
C LEU A 15 55.69 -12.45 -10.60
N LEU A 16 55.50 -13.72 -10.95
CA LEU A 16 54.21 -14.29 -11.31
C LEU A 16 53.35 -14.37 -10.05
N ALA A 17 52.21 -13.66 -10.04
CA ALA A 17 51.11 -13.90 -9.10
C ALA A 17 49.80 -13.89 -9.90
N ALA A 18 49.04 -14.97 -9.76
CA ALA A 18 47.93 -15.28 -10.66
C ALA A 18 46.55 -14.95 -10.05
N SER A 19 45.57 -14.78 -10.94
CA SER A 19 44.14 -15.06 -10.71
C SER A 19 43.34 -14.22 -9.70
N ALA A 20 42.40 -13.43 -10.21
CA ALA A 20 41.02 -13.38 -9.69
C ALA A 20 40.03 -12.79 -10.71
N LEU A 21 39.30 -13.69 -11.38
CA LEU A 21 37.92 -13.59 -11.91
C LEU A 21 37.29 -12.20 -12.16
N VAL A 22 36.89 -11.97 -13.41
CA VAL A 22 35.94 -10.90 -13.79
C VAL A 22 34.57 -11.18 -13.16
N ALA A 23 34.17 -10.36 -12.19
CA ALA A 23 32.82 -10.38 -11.63
C ALA A 23 31.87 -9.55 -12.52
N THR A 24 31.36 -10.15 -13.61
CA THR A 24 30.17 -9.61 -14.28
C THR A 24 28.98 -9.72 -13.34
N SER A 25 28.54 -8.60 -12.77
CA SER A 25 27.32 -8.52 -11.97
C SER A 25 26.10 -8.76 -12.87
N ALA A 26 25.67 -10.02 -12.95
CA ALA A 26 24.40 -10.36 -13.56
C ALA A 26 23.28 -9.80 -12.68
N SER A 27 22.59 -8.76 -13.17
CA SER A 27 21.38 -8.25 -12.53
C SER A 27 20.26 -9.29 -12.69
N ALA A 28 20.15 -10.20 -11.72
CA ALA A 28 19.00 -11.08 -11.58
C ALA A 28 17.78 -10.22 -11.20
N SER A 29 17.08 -9.70 -12.21
CA SER A 29 15.75 -9.15 -12.03
C SER A 29 14.78 -10.30 -11.77
N ASP A 30 14.57 -10.63 -10.50
CA ASP A 30 13.52 -11.54 -10.04
C ASP A 30 12.15 -10.95 -10.43
N THR A 31 11.69 -11.30 -11.62
CA THR A 31 10.30 -11.12 -12.02
C THR A 31 9.51 -12.31 -11.46
N PRO A 32 8.56 -12.11 -10.53
CA PRO A 32 7.77 -13.22 -10.01
C PRO A 32 6.94 -13.84 -11.14
N GLN A 33 7.33 -15.03 -11.59
CA GLN A 33 6.67 -15.72 -12.68
C GLN A 33 5.37 -16.37 -12.19
N GLY A 34 4.33 -15.55 -12.07
CA GLY A 34 3.00 -15.96 -11.65
C GLY A 34 2.31 -16.84 -12.69
N SER A 35 2.39 -18.16 -12.51
CA SER A 35 1.59 -19.12 -13.26
C SER A 35 0.13 -19.13 -12.77
N GLY A 36 -0.85 -18.94 -13.68
CA GLY A 36 -2.26 -19.25 -13.41
C GLY A 36 -3.32 -18.29 -13.98
N ASN A 37 -3.91 -18.69 -15.11
CA ASN A 37 -5.29 -18.40 -15.55
C ASN A 37 -5.83 -16.95 -15.43
N GLY A 38 -5.60 -16.16 -16.48
CA GLY A 38 -6.37 -14.95 -16.81
C GLY A 38 -6.06 -13.71 -15.97
N PRO A 39 -6.10 -12.49 -16.55
CA PRO A 39 -5.95 -11.26 -15.76
C PRO A 39 -7.13 -11.08 -14.79
N ARG A 40 -6.96 -11.50 -13.54
CA ARG A 40 -7.72 -10.94 -12.41
C ARG A 40 -7.20 -9.52 -12.17
N SER A 41 -7.57 -8.59 -13.05
CA SER A 41 -7.14 -7.20 -12.98
C SER A 41 -7.63 -6.56 -11.68
N ASP A 42 -6.68 -6.00 -10.92
CA ASP A 42 -6.99 -5.14 -9.79
C ASP A 42 -7.53 -3.81 -10.37
N LEU A 43 -8.74 -3.42 -9.98
CA LEU A 43 -9.27 -2.06 -10.22
C LEU A 43 -8.68 -1.08 -9.20
N LEU A 44 -8.45 -1.56 -7.98
CA LEU A 44 -7.76 -0.84 -6.92
C LEU A 44 -6.77 -1.76 -6.22
N ARG A 45 -5.59 -1.23 -5.94
CA ARG A 45 -4.74 -1.65 -4.83
C ARG A 45 -4.07 -0.42 -4.27
N ALA A 46 -4.38 -0.07 -3.04
CA ALA A 46 -3.84 1.13 -2.41
C ALA A 46 -3.69 0.92 -0.89
N PRO A 47 -2.71 1.58 -0.25
CA PRO A 47 -2.66 1.66 1.19
C PRO A 47 -3.85 2.47 1.72
N LEU A 48 -4.19 2.24 2.98
CA LEU A 48 -5.17 2.99 3.74
C LEU A 48 -4.47 4.09 4.55
N GLN A 49 -5.11 5.25 4.67
CA GLN A 49 -4.71 6.34 5.56
C GLN A 49 -5.85 6.68 6.52
N GLY A 50 -5.53 6.87 7.80
CA GLY A 50 -6.48 7.34 8.83
C GLY A 50 -6.90 8.80 8.60
N SER A 51 -8.15 9.12 8.90
CA SER A 51 -8.70 10.47 8.68
C SER A 51 -8.23 11.45 9.78
N ILE A 52 -7.90 12.68 9.40
CA ILE A 52 -7.53 13.77 10.32
C ILE A 52 -8.55 14.91 10.28
N LEU A 53 -8.56 15.76 11.31
CA LEU A 53 -9.61 16.78 11.51
C LEU A 53 -9.63 17.91 10.46
N SER A 54 -8.65 17.99 9.56
CA SER A 54 -8.61 18.89 8.41
C SER A 54 -9.19 18.30 7.12
N ASP A 55 -9.51 16.99 7.08
CA ASP A 55 -9.91 16.35 5.84
C ASP A 55 -11.29 16.82 5.33
N PRO A 56 -11.48 16.97 4.01
CA PRO A 56 -12.77 17.29 3.43
C PRO A 56 -13.73 16.10 3.50
N PRO A 57 -15.05 16.31 3.42
CA PRO A 57 -15.98 15.24 3.11
C PRO A 57 -15.62 14.57 1.77
N LEU A 58 -15.68 13.25 1.70
CA LEU A 58 -15.34 12.46 0.51
C LEU A 58 -16.62 11.77 0.00
N PHE A 59 -17.06 12.11 -1.21
CA PHE A 59 -18.24 11.51 -1.85
C PHE A 59 -19.53 11.60 -1.01
N GLY A 60 -19.65 12.65 -0.19
CA GLY A 60 -20.76 12.86 0.75
C GLY A 60 -20.53 12.26 2.15
N LEU A 61 -19.53 11.41 2.35
CA LEU A 61 -19.16 10.89 3.66
C LEU A 61 -18.34 11.93 4.42
N THR A 62 -18.74 12.23 5.65
CA THR A 62 -18.00 13.14 6.53
C THR A 62 -16.89 12.38 7.26
N ARG A 63 -15.72 12.98 7.46
CA ARG A 63 -14.66 12.38 8.28
C ARG A 63 -15.11 12.10 9.72
N GLY A 64 -14.40 11.22 10.41
CA GLY A 64 -14.58 10.98 11.84
C GLY A 64 -14.35 12.23 12.68
N GLY A 65 -15.07 12.34 13.81
CA GLY A 65 -14.94 13.46 14.75
C GLY A 65 -13.66 13.45 15.61
N LEU A 66 -12.75 12.51 15.38
CA LEU A 66 -11.46 12.37 16.04
C LEU A 66 -10.39 12.05 14.99
N PRO A 67 -9.12 12.42 15.20
CA PRO A 67 -8.04 11.97 14.32
C PRO A 67 -7.82 10.47 14.51
N TRP A 68 -7.59 9.77 13.40
CA TRP A 68 -7.26 8.36 13.35
C TRP A 68 -5.87 8.19 12.74
N VAL A 69 -5.08 7.27 13.29
CA VAL A 69 -3.83 6.81 12.69
C VAL A 69 -3.94 5.32 12.45
N ILE A 70 -3.23 4.82 11.44
CA ILE A 70 -3.16 3.41 11.09
C ILE A 70 -1.70 2.99 11.07
N SER A 71 -1.38 1.79 11.57
CA SER A 71 -0.03 1.25 11.51
C SER A 71 0.27 0.68 10.13
N GLU A 72 -0.65 -0.15 9.62
CA GLU A 72 -0.63 -0.68 8.27
C GLU A 72 -2.07 -0.95 7.80
N GLY A 73 -2.35 -0.74 6.53
CA GLY A 73 -3.60 -1.19 5.94
C GLY A 73 -3.57 -1.12 4.43
N THR A 74 -4.25 -2.05 3.77
CA THR A 74 -4.34 -2.14 2.31
C THR A 74 -5.76 -2.52 1.94
N ALA A 75 -6.30 -1.86 0.91
CA ALA A 75 -7.50 -2.31 0.23
C ALA A 75 -7.19 -2.73 -1.21
N ARG A 76 -7.78 -3.85 -1.61
CA ARG A 76 -7.70 -4.43 -2.96
C ARG A 76 -9.11 -4.70 -3.48
N LEU A 77 -9.45 -4.09 -4.62
CA LEU A 77 -10.68 -4.37 -5.36
C LEU A 77 -10.32 -4.97 -6.72
N ARG A 78 -10.85 -6.13 -7.04
CA ARG A 78 -10.70 -6.78 -8.36
C ARG A 78 -11.85 -6.46 -9.30
N ALA A 79 -11.60 -6.57 -10.60
CA ALA A 79 -12.59 -6.32 -11.66
C ALA A 79 -13.83 -7.24 -11.60
N ASN A 80 -13.75 -8.37 -10.91
CA ASN A 80 -14.88 -9.27 -10.69
C ASN A 80 -15.77 -8.86 -9.50
N GLY A 81 -15.33 -7.90 -8.67
CA GLY A 81 -16.00 -7.49 -7.43
C GLY A 81 -15.46 -8.11 -6.14
N ASP A 82 -14.41 -8.94 -6.19
CA ASP A 82 -13.74 -9.39 -4.95
C ASP A 82 -13.11 -8.16 -4.26
N LEU A 83 -13.55 -7.87 -3.04
CA LEU A 83 -12.99 -6.84 -2.17
C LEU A 83 -12.31 -7.52 -0.98
N SER A 84 -11.03 -7.19 -0.82
CA SER A 84 -10.16 -7.59 0.27
C SER A 84 -9.63 -6.33 0.95
N VAL A 85 -9.81 -6.19 2.26
CA VAL A 85 -9.31 -5.06 3.04
C VAL A 85 -8.73 -5.58 4.34
N ASP A 86 -7.45 -5.30 4.57
CA ASP A 86 -6.76 -5.57 5.81
C ASP A 86 -6.43 -4.24 6.51
N VAL A 87 -6.76 -4.18 7.81
CA VAL A 87 -6.58 -3.02 8.68
C VAL A 87 -5.83 -3.48 9.91
N GLN A 88 -4.71 -2.83 10.24
CA GLN A 88 -3.91 -3.10 11.43
C GLN A 88 -3.61 -1.79 12.17
N GLY A 89 -3.89 -1.75 13.48
CA GLY A 89 -3.56 -0.59 14.30
C GLY A 89 -4.32 0.70 13.96
N LEU A 90 -5.52 0.65 13.38
CA LEU A 90 -6.37 1.83 13.14
C LEU A 90 -6.99 2.32 14.46
N ILE A 91 -6.35 3.31 15.10
CA ILE A 91 -6.69 3.77 16.45
C ILE A 91 -6.84 5.29 16.55
N VAL A 92 -7.44 5.75 17.66
CA VAL A 92 -7.42 7.17 18.06
C VAL A 92 -6.15 7.43 18.90
N PRO A 93 -5.19 8.26 18.44
CA PRO A 93 -3.90 8.45 19.13
C PRO A 93 -4.02 8.87 20.59
N SER A 94 -4.96 9.79 20.90
CA SER A 94 -5.16 10.31 22.25
C SER A 94 -5.80 9.32 23.22
N ARG A 95 -6.25 8.15 22.74
CA ARG A 95 -6.76 7.05 23.56
C ARG A 95 -5.82 5.84 23.59
N GLY A 96 -4.91 5.73 22.62
CA GLY A 96 -4.05 4.56 22.43
C GLY A 96 -4.80 3.28 22.01
N ASN A 97 -6.07 3.39 21.60
CA ASN A 97 -6.91 2.25 21.21
C ASN A 97 -7.97 2.63 20.18
N ASN A 98 -8.63 1.61 19.64
CA ASN A 98 -9.88 1.74 18.91
C ASN A 98 -11.08 1.60 19.89
N PRO A 99 -12.00 2.59 19.96
CA PRO A 99 -13.20 2.53 20.78
C PRO A 99 -14.44 1.92 20.10
N LEU A 100 -14.34 1.43 18.85
CA LEU A 100 -15.48 1.00 18.03
C LEU A 100 -15.51 -0.52 17.87
N GLY A 101 -16.65 -1.17 18.12
CA GLY A 101 -16.77 -2.63 18.03
C GLY A 101 -16.92 -3.20 16.61
N THR A 102 -17.28 -2.37 15.63
CA THR A 102 -17.49 -2.81 14.23
C THR A 102 -16.97 -1.80 13.21
N LEU A 103 -16.58 -2.34 12.06
CA LEU A 103 -16.11 -1.62 10.89
C LEU A 103 -16.84 -2.14 9.64
N SER A 104 -16.95 -1.32 8.61
CA SER A 104 -17.34 -1.76 7.25
C SER A 104 -16.63 -0.88 6.23
N ALA A 105 -16.71 -1.24 4.95
CA ALA A 105 -16.14 -0.44 3.87
C ALA A 105 -17.22 0.06 2.92
N THR A 106 -17.01 1.24 2.34
CA THR A 106 -17.75 1.74 1.18
C THR A 106 -16.80 1.84 0.01
N VAL A 107 -17.07 1.09 -1.05
CA VAL A 107 -16.45 1.29 -2.37
C VAL A 107 -17.22 2.40 -3.08
N VAL A 108 -16.52 3.40 -3.58
CA VAL A 108 -17.08 4.40 -4.49
C VAL A 108 -16.55 4.13 -5.90
N CYS A 109 -17.45 3.83 -6.82
CA CYS A 109 -17.17 3.78 -8.26
C CYS A 109 -17.65 5.08 -8.93
N ASN A 110 -16.96 5.52 -9.98
CA ASN A 110 -17.38 6.65 -10.85
C ASN A 110 -17.64 7.97 -10.08
N GLY A 111 -17.05 8.12 -8.89
CA GLY A 111 -17.26 9.27 -8.00
C GLY A 111 -18.66 9.40 -7.37
N LYS A 112 -19.57 8.43 -7.55
CA LYS A 112 -20.98 8.54 -7.09
C LYS A 112 -21.67 7.22 -6.73
N ASP A 113 -21.20 6.09 -7.21
CA ASP A 113 -21.85 4.79 -7.01
C ASP A 113 -21.27 4.18 -5.72
N LEU A 114 -22.01 4.29 -4.61
CA LEU A 114 -21.60 3.83 -3.28
C LEU A 114 -22.05 2.38 -3.06
N LEU A 115 -21.11 1.46 -2.83
CA LEU A 115 -21.35 0.06 -2.50
C LEU A 115 -20.76 -0.24 -1.13
N MET A 116 -21.63 -0.39 -0.12
CA MET A 116 -21.23 -0.63 1.27
C MET A 116 -21.23 -2.12 1.61
N THR A 117 -20.22 -2.58 2.36
CA THR A 117 -20.14 -3.94 2.88
C THR A 117 -21.00 -4.12 4.13
N GLY A 118 -21.25 -5.38 4.52
CA GLY A 118 -21.70 -5.67 5.88
C GLY A 118 -20.66 -5.27 6.94
N PRO A 119 -21.07 -5.18 8.22
CA PRO A 119 -20.16 -5.01 9.35
C PRO A 119 -19.25 -6.22 9.53
N VAL A 120 -18.01 -5.97 9.93
CA VAL A 120 -17.07 -6.95 10.49
C VAL A 120 -16.68 -6.55 11.92
N PRO A 121 -16.22 -7.49 12.77
CA PRO A 121 -15.61 -7.16 14.06
C PRO A 121 -14.41 -6.22 13.89
N PHE A 122 -14.25 -5.29 14.82
CA PHE A 122 -13.11 -4.36 14.84
C PHE A 122 -12.44 -4.42 16.22
N SER A 123 -11.18 -4.85 16.27
CA SER A 123 -10.46 -5.11 17.52
C SER A 123 -10.19 -3.82 18.30
N SER A 124 -10.04 -3.89 19.62
CA SER A 124 -9.61 -2.73 20.42
C SER A 124 -8.19 -2.25 20.10
N ALA A 125 -7.36 -3.09 19.48
CA ALA A 125 -6.05 -2.71 18.94
C ALA A 125 -6.14 -1.99 17.59
N GLY A 126 -7.32 -1.96 16.94
CA GLY A 126 -7.54 -1.29 15.66
C GLY A 126 -7.42 -2.21 14.44
N ASP A 127 -7.70 -3.51 14.61
CA ASP A 127 -7.54 -4.51 13.54
C ASP A 127 -8.89 -5.01 13.02
N ALA A 128 -9.00 -5.14 11.71
CA ALA A 128 -10.17 -5.71 11.02
C ALA A 128 -9.76 -6.26 9.64
N THR A 129 -10.45 -7.32 9.21
CA THR A 129 -10.35 -7.86 7.85
C THR A 129 -11.74 -7.90 7.22
N ILE A 130 -11.86 -7.41 5.99
CA ILE A 130 -13.10 -7.46 5.19
C ILE A 130 -12.79 -8.24 3.91
N GLU A 131 -13.37 -9.43 3.79
CA GLU A 131 -13.31 -10.27 2.59
C GLU A 131 -14.74 -10.50 2.09
N THR A 132 -15.07 -9.94 0.92
CA THR A 132 -16.43 -10.02 0.39
C THR A 132 -16.50 -9.84 -1.13
N ARG A 133 -17.70 -10.04 -1.69
CA ARG A 133 -18.00 -9.88 -3.12
C ARG A 133 -19.04 -8.79 -3.31
N LEU A 134 -18.69 -7.72 -4.02
CA LEU A 134 -19.60 -6.63 -4.36
C LEU A 134 -20.14 -6.76 -5.78
N SER A 135 -21.43 -6.41 -5.95
CA SER A 135 -22.08 -6.28 -7.25
C SER A 135 -21.71 -4.94 -7.90
N LEU A 136 -20.48 -4.85 -8.42
CA LEU A 136 -19.99 -3.64 -9.08
C LEU A 136 -20.83 -3.26 -10.33
N PRO A 137 -20.94 -1.97 -10.67
CA PRO A 137 -21.45 -1.55 -11.98
C PRO A 137 -20.51 -2.00 -13.12
N ASP A 138 -21.06 -2.18 -14.34
CA ASP A 138 -20.34 -2.60 -15.56
C ASP A 138 -19.02 -1.84 -15.83
N ARG A 139 -18.96 -0.58 -15.36
CA ARG A 139 -17.76 0.26 -15.37
C ARG A 139 -17.61 0.83 -13.97
N CYS A 140 -16.54 0.46 -13.28
CA CYS A 140 -16.11 1.07 -12.02
C CYS A 140 -14.80 1.83 -12.27
N LEU A 141 -14.91 3.11 -12.62
CA LEU A 141 -13.78 3.99 -12.89
C LEU A 141 -13.32 4.68 -11.59
N ALA A 142 -12.00 4.83 -11.44
CA ALA A 142 -11.33 5.48 -10.31
C ALA A 142 -11.90 5.06 -8.92
N PRO A 143 -11.91 3.74 -8.60
CA PRO A 143 -12.43 3.26 -7.33
C PRO A 143 -11.70 3.85 -6.12
N VAL A 144 -12.45 4.16 -5.07
CA VAL A 144 -11.94 4.52 -3.75
C VAL A 144 -12.60 3.63 -2.70
N VAL A 145 -11.86 3.20 -1.68
CA VAL A 145 -12.39 2.50 -0.51
C VAL A 145 -12.33 3.44 0.69
N LEU A 146 -13.45 3.61 1.39
CA LEU A 146 -13.56 4.34 2.65
C LEU A 146 -13.98 3.38 3.77
N LEU A 147 -13.41 3.54 4.96
CA LEU A 147 -13.73 2.71 6.13
C LEU A 147 -14.73 3.42 7.03
N ASN A 148 -15.91 2.82 7.19
CA ASN A 148 -17.05 3.38 7.89
C ASN A 148 -17.10 2.90 9.35
N PRO A 149 -17.09 3.82 10.35
CA PRO A 149 -17.20 3.45 11.76
C PRO A 149 -18.62 2.97 12.08
N LEU A 150 -18.77 1.88 12.85
CA LEU A 150 -20.06 1.39 13.35
C LEU A 150 -21.12 1.13 12.24
N SER A 151 -20.67 0.86 11.01
CA SER A 151 -21.52 0.80 9.81
C SER A 151 -22.37 2.06 9.57
N ASN A 152 -21.83 3.23 9.90
CA ASN A 152 -22.38 4.51 9.49
C ASN A 152 -21.97 4.86 8.04
N ALA A 153 -22.88 4.64 7.10
CA ALA A 153 -22.70 4.97 5.67
C ALA A 153 -22.44 6.46 5.38
N GLY A 154 -22.73 7.36 6.33
CA GLY A 154 -22.50 8.80 6.21
C GLY A 154 -21.13 9.28 6.71
N ALA A 155 -20.27 8.39 7.21
CA ALA A 155 -18.98 8.75 7.77
C ALA A 155 -17.82 7.83 7.36
N TYR A 156 -16.60 8.36 7.35
CA TYR A 156 -15.36 7.58 7.18
C TYR A 156 -14.31 7.91 8.24
N ILE A 157 -13.51 6.93 8.66
CA ILE A 157 -12.39 7.09 9.60
C ILE A 157 -11.02 6.77 8.99
N ALA A 158 -11.02 6.18 7.79
CA ALA A 158 -9.86 5.98 6.95
C ALA A 158 -10.30 5.86 5.49
N ALA A 159 -9.39 6.08 4.54
CA ALA A 159 -9.65 5.92 3.11
C ALA A 159 -8.39 5.48 2.36
N THR A 160 -8.55 4.91 1.17
CA THR A 160 -7.40 4.59 0.30
C THR A 160 -6.77 5.87 -0.25
N GLY A 161 -5.47 6.03 -0.02
CA GLY A 161 -4.72 7.24 -0.34
C GLY A 161 -3.32 7.19 0.24
N ARG A 162 -2.60 8.31 0.17
CA ARG A 162 -1.28 8.51 0.81
C ARG A 162 -1.17 9.93 1.33
#